data_AF-A0A6S7IPE2-F1
#
_entry.id   AF-A0A6S7IPE2-F1
#
_cell.length_a   1.000
_cell.length_b   1.000
_cell.length_c   1.000
_cell.angle_alpha   90.00
_cell.angle_beta   90.00
_cell.angle_gamma   90.00
#
_symmetry.space_group_name_H-M   'P 1'
#
loop_
_entity.id
_entity.type
_entity.pdbx_description
1 polymer ?
#
loop_
_entity_poly.entity_id
_entity_poly.type
_entity_poly.pdbx_seq_one_letter_code
_entity_poly.pdbx_strand_id
1 'polypeptide(L)'
;ALNDYERLDSSRKYDPLQQHISTDDDDPLKKKESEKLVTFIEHFNDLFDFAQYEAAAIHAATSPMAILRTPQAMQKFKEVEIFEGSKSPLFLYCEALMTTSVVDSETFKLLPSMSLECISCALKESGINLAIHWLNQPCIVSSIPLANFLVDSCQCVRNCCCKCQALAEGIYRKFEAHQQVANTLARQGKYRAVIEYGRTNGGFKIADYKAILESNPTIFYAIMLLQSNLNSRRTECGISFCCIINILLTNNEEVLISFLEQIASTGVYDSKRIKHSISDLIFQEKSSDKMTTEKWKRVMDLCCSNDRSEIAMEILSTLLVRQALNHASISSSMDYIS
;
A
#
# COMPACT_ATOMS: atom_id res chain seq x y z
N ALA A 1 3.73 4.31 21.02
CA ALA A 1 4.14 2.91 21.25
C ALA A 1 5.14 2.48 20.16
N LEU A 2 6.19 3.28 20.01
CA LEU A 2 7.30 3.13 19.07
C LEU A 2 8.51 3.38 19.97
N ASN A 3 9.17 2.32 20.46
CA ASN A 3 10.55 2.33 20.96
C ASN A 3 11.04 1.02 21.63
N ASP A 4 10.30 -0.08 21.62
CA ASP A 4 10.76 -1.29 22.33
C ASP A 4 11.47 -2.34 21.45
N TYR A 5 11.99 -1.96 20.27
CA TYR A 5 12.70 -2.90 19.37
C TYR A 5 14.23 -2.74 19.33
N GLU A 6 14.80 -1.79 20.07
CA GLU A 6 16.26 -1.59 20.13
C GLU A 6 16.77 -1.75 21.57
N ARG A 7 16.88 -2.99 22.02
CA ARG A 7 17.83 -3.40 23.08
C ARG A 7 17.75 -4.92 23.28
N LEU A 8 18.53 -5.66 22.50
CA LEU A 8 19.04 -6.95 22.90
C LEU A 8 20.53 -6.99 22.55
N ASP A 9 21.31 -7.20 23.59
CA ASP A 9 22.75 -7.10 23.65
C ASP A 9 23.49 -7.88 22.56
N SER A 10 24.44 -7.18 21.94
CA SER A 10 25.58 -7.76 21.25
C SER A 10 26.42 -8.58 22.24
N SER A 11 26.25 -9.90 22.27
CA SER A 11 27.31 -10.88 22.57
C SER A 11 26.75 -12.30 22.72
N ARG A 12 26.51 -12.95 21.57
CA ARG A 12 26.60 -14.42 21.38
C ARG A 12 26.36 -14.68 19.90
N LYS A 13 27.36 -15.23 19.20
CA LYS A 13 27.15 -15.81 17.87
C LYS A 13 26.15 -16.95 18.05
N TYR A 14 24.90 -16.69 17.68
CA TYR A 14 23.81 -17.65 17.75
C TYR A 14 23.82 -18.39 16.41
N ASP A 15 24.31 -19.63 16.41
CA ASP A 15 24.30 -20.50 15.24
C ASP A 15 23.17 -21.54 15.40
N PRO A 16 22.05 -21.39 14.67
CA PRO A 16 20.92 -22.31 14.77
C PRO A 16 21.24 -23.73 14.27
N LEU A 17 22.37 -23.92 13.57
CA LEU A 17 22.81 -25.22 13.07
C LEU A 17 23.25 -26.18 14.18
N GLN A 18 23.52 -25.69 15.40
CA GLN A 18 24.02 -26.51 16.50
C GLN A 18 22.95 -26.98 17.49
N GLN A 19 21.73 -26.45 17.46
CA GLN A 19 20.70 -26.78 18.47
C GLN A 19 20.07 -28.18 18.30
N HIS A 20 20.28 -28.86 17.19
CA HIS A 20 19.83 -30.25 17.01
C HIS A 20 20.81 -31.30 17.52
N ILE A 21 21.97 -30.89 18.05
CA ILE A 21 22.99 -31.80 18.58
C ILE A 21 22.98 -31.67 20.11
N SER A 22 21.96 -32.25 20.74
CA SER A 22 22.00 -32.57 22.16
C SER A 22 23.04 -33.67 22.36
N THR A 23 24.20 -33.34 22.96
CA THR A 23 25.35 -34.24 23.13
C THR A 23 25.26 -35.24 24.30
N ASP A 24 24.10 -35.36 24.96
CA ASP A 24 23.87 -36.38 26.00
C ASP A 24 22.65 -37.23 25.65
N ASP A 25 22.84 -38.29 24.86
CA ASP A 25 21.89 -39.42 24.76
C ASP A 25 22.56 -40.60 23.99
N ASP A 26 22.93 -41.65 24.71
CA ASP A 26 23.55 -42.91 24.24
C ASP A 26 22.57 -43.81 23.44
N ASP A 27 21.66 -43.22 22.65
CA ASP A 27 20.76 -43.97 21.77
C ASP A 27 21.41 -44.17 20.38
N PRO A 28 21.80 -45.42 20.02
CA PRO A 28 22.49 -45.70 18.76
C PRO A 28 21.63 -45.38 17.52
N LEU A 29 20.30 -45.30 17.65
CA LEU A 29 19.42 -44.88 16.54
C LEU A 29 19.52 -43.38 16.29
N LYS A 30 19.49 -42.55 17.35
CA LYS A 30 19.64 -41.09 17.23
C LYS A 30 21.01 -40.72 16.67
N LYS A 31 22.06 -41.44 17.05
CA LYS A 31 23.42 -41.24 16.51
C LYS A 31 23.52 -41.53 15.01
N LYS A 32 22.85 -42.58 14.54
CA LYS A 32 22.82 -42.92 13.10
C LYS A 32 22.00 -41.90 12.29
N GLU A 33 20.97 -41.32 12.89
CA GLU A 33 20.19 -40.24 12.27
C GLU A 33 21.00 -38.94 12.20
N SER A 34 21.72 -38.58 13.26
CA SER A 34 22.56 -37.38 13.25
C SER A 34 23.71 -37.48 12.24
N GLU A 35 24.36 -38.64 12.12
CA GLU A 35 25.38 -38.90 11.09
C GLU A 35 24.83 -38.68 9.67
N LYS A 36 23.61 -39.17 9.37
CA LYS A 36 22.97 -38.94 8.06
C LYS A 36 22.70 -37.46 7.78
N LEU A 37 22.28 -36.70 8.79
CA LEU A 37 22.02 -35.27 8.64
C LEU A 37 23.33 -34.50 8.36
N VAL A 38 24.42 -34.87 9.04
CA VAL A 38 25.75 -34.28 8.79
C VAL A 38 26.20 -34.55 7.36
N THR A 39 26.13 -35.80 6.89
CA THR A 39 26.48 -36.14 5.50
C THR A 39 25.62 -35.38 4.48
N PHE A 40 24.35 -35.11 4.81
CA PHE A 40 23.47 -34.32 3.95
C PHE A 40 23.93 -32.87 3.82
N ILE A 41 24.40 -32.26 4.92
CA ILE A 41 24.94 -30.90 4.96
C ILE A 41 26.31 -30.83 4.24
N GLU A 42 27.17 -31.83 4.44
CA GLU A 42 28.45 -31.93 3.75
C GLU A 42 28.25 -31.98 2.23
N HIS A 43 27.34 -32.84 1.76
CA HIS A 43 27.05 -32.92 0.33
C HIS A 43 26.51 -31.61 -0.26
N PHE A 44 25.70 -30.87 0.51
CA PHE A 44 25.24 -29.54 0.11
C PHE A 44 26.40 -28.56 -0.08
N ASN A 45 27.37 -28.56 0.85
CA ASN A 45 28.54 -27.68 0.75
C ASN A 45 29.44 -28.09 -0.42
N ASP A 46 29.65 -29.38 -0.65
CA ASP A 46 30.41 -29.88 -1.82
C ASP A 46 29.79 -29.37 -3.13
N LEU A 47 28.47 -29.49 -3.29
CA LEU A 47 27.77 -28.98 -4.48
C LEU A 47 27.96 -27.46 -4.66
N PHE A 48 27.99 -26.71 -3.57
CA PHE A 48 28.27 -25.27 -3.59
C PHE A 48 29.72 -24.96 -4.01
N ASP A 49 30.70 -25.69 -3.46
CA ASP A 49 32.12 -25.49 -3.75
C ASP A 49 32.46 -25.81 -5.21
N PHE A 50 31.76 -26.78 -5.81
CA PHE A 50 31.85 -27.08 -7.24
C PHE A 50 30.95 -26.21 -8.14
N ALA A 51 30.34 -25.16 -7.61
CA ALA A 51 29.43 -24.25 -8.32
C ALA A 51 28.23 -24.94 -9.00
N GLN A 52 27.80 -26.09 -8.49
CA GLN A 52 26.65 -26.85 -8.98
C GLN A 52 25.35 -26.35 -8.33
N TYR A 53 25.04 -25.07 -8.52
CA TYR A 53 23.97 -24.39 -7.78
C TYR A 53 22.57 -24.96 -8.01
N GLU A 54 22.26 -25.47 -9.20
CA GLU A 54 20.97 -26.11 -9.49
C GLU A 54 20.81 -27.42 -8.69
N ALA A 55 21.84 -28.26 -8.67
CA ALA A 55 21.84 -29.48 -7.88
C ALA A 55 21.79 -29.17 -6.37
N ALA A 56 22.55 -28.17 -5.92
CA ALA A 56 22.53 -27.71 -4.54
C ALA A 56 21.13 -27.20 -4.12
N ALA A 57 20.43 -26.49 -5.01
CA ALA A 57 19.08 -25.98 -4.79
C ALA A 57 18.08 -27.11 -4.58
N ILE A 58 18.08 -28.12 -5.47
CA ILE A 58 17.20 -29.29 -5.37
C ILE A 58 17.53 -30.08 -4.09
N HIS A 59 18.80 -30.29 -3.79
CA HIS A 59 19.25 -31.01 -2.60
C HIS A 59 18.80 -30.31 -1.31
N ALA A 60 18.97 -28.99 -1.20
CA ALA A 60 18.47 -28.22 -0.07
C ALA A 60 16.94 -28.25 0.04
N ALA A 61 16.24 -28.09 -1.08
CA ALA A 61 14.77 -28.08 -1.13
C ALA A 61 14.15 -29.45 -0.84
N THR A 62 14.88 -30.54 -1.01
CA THR A 62 14.45 -31.92 -0.68
C THR A 62 14.99 -32.41 0.67
N SER A 63 15.64 -31.52 1.44
CA SER A 63 16.27 -31.90 2.70
C SER A 63 15.27 -32.51 3.71
N PRO A 64 15.67 -33.62 4.37
CA PRO A 64 14.83 -34.26 5.38
C PRO A 64 14.61 -33.29 6.56
N MET A 65 13.42 -33.32 7.15
CA MET A 65 13.06 -32.45 8.27
C MET A 65 13.29 -30.94 8.01
N ALA A 66 13.39 -30.53 6.74
CA ALA A 66 13.65 -29.17 6.33
C ALA A 66 14.98 -28.57 6.86
N ILE A 67 15.99 -29.39 7.20
CA ILE A 67 17.26 -28.92 7.80
C ILE A 67 18.02 -27.88 6.97
N LEU A 68 17.87 -27.91 5.63
CA LEU A 68 18.47 -26.94 4.73
C LEU A 68 17.46 -25.97 4.13
N ARG A 69 16.17 -26.07 4.48
CA ARG A 69 15.15 -25.10 4.05
C ARG A 69 15.14 -23.88 4.99
N THR A 70 16.31 -23.29 5.21
CA THR A 70 16.54 -22.26 6.22
C THR A 70 16.94 -20.91 5.61
N PRO A 71 16.81 -19.79 6.36
CA PRO A 71 17.30 -18.49 5.92
C PRO A 71 18.80 -18.47 5.62
N GLN A 72 19.60 -19.26 6.36
CA GLN A 72 21.05 -19.36 6.17
C GLN A 72 21.40 -19.98 4.82
N ALA A 73 20.72 -21.07 4.44
CA ALA A 73 20.90 -21.68 3.14
C ALA A 73 20.47 -20.73 2.02
N MET A 74 19.33 -20.05 2.18
CA MET A 74 18.87 -19.02 1.24
C MET A 74 19.89 -17.88 1.06
N GLN A 75 20.49 -17.43 2.16
CA GLN A 75 21.51 -16.38 2.15
C GLN A 75 22.75 -16.81 1.35
N LYS A 76 23.19 -18.07 1.47
CA LYS A 76 24.29 -18.59 0.64
C LYS A 76 24.00 -18.48 -0.86
N PHE A 77 22.79 -18.83 -1.30
CA PHE A 77 22.41 -18.66 -2.71
C PHE A 77 22.34 -17.19 -3.15
N LYS A 78 21.94 -16.30 -2.23
CA LYS A 78 21.82 -14.86 -2.50
C LYS A 78 23.18 -14.16 -2.66
N GLU A 79 24.22 -14.67 -2.01
CA GLU A 79 25.58 -14.11 -2.05
C GLU A 79 26.36 -14.49 -3.31
N VAL A 80 25.86 -15.42 -4.12
CA VAL A 80 26.51 -15.84 -5.36
C VAL A 80 26.36 -14.77 -6.44
N GLU A 81 27.49 -14.39 -7.05
CA GLU A 81 27.52 -13.45 -8.17
C GLU A 81 26.77 -14.00 -9.39
N ILE A 82 25.99 -13.14 -10.04
CA ILE A 82 25.15 -13.51 -11.18
C ILE A 82 25.90 -13.14 -12.47
N PHE A 83 26.07 -14.12 -13.36
CA PHE A 83 26.59 -13.87 -14.71
C PHE A 83 25.45 -13.42 -15.64
N GLU A 84 25.75 -12.52 -16.59
CA GLU A 84 24.75 -12.01 -17.52
C GLU A 84 24.07 -13.15 -18.30
N GLY A 85 22.73 -13.19 -18.22
CA GLY A 85 21.90 -14.13 -18.99
C GLY A 85 21.57 -15.46 -18.31
N SER A 86 22.13 -15.78 -17.13
CA SER A 86 21.73 -16.95 -16.35
C SER A 86 20.68 -16.63 -15.27
N LYS A 87 19.86 -17.63 -14.90
CA LYS A 87 18.99 -17.55 -13.72
C LYS A 87 19.85 -17.39 -12.47
N SER A 88 19.41 -16.59 -11.50
CA SER A 88 20.19 -16.47 -10.27
C SER A 88 20.15 -17.77 -9.47
N PRO A 89 21.23 -18.14 -8.76
CA PRO A 89 21.23 -19.28 -7.85
C PRO A 89 20.12 -19.19 -6.79
N LEU A 90 19.80 -17.97 -6.35
CA LEU A 90 18.68 -17.70 -5.46
C LEU A 90 17.33 -18.07 -6.10
N PHE A 91 17.10 -17.70 -7.36
CA PHE A 91 15.89 -18.06 -8.08
C PHE A 91 15.76 -19.57 -8.24
N LEU A 92 16.85 -20.28 -8.57
CA LEU A 92 16.86 -21.75 -8.66
C LEU A 92 16.45 -22.40 -7.33
N TYR A 93 16.99 -21.90 -6.22
CA TYR A 93 16.61 -22.36 -4.89
C TYR A 93 15.15 -22.07 -4.56
N CYS A 94 14.65 -20.86 -4.86
CA CYS A 94 13.24 -20.53 -4.67
C CYS A 94 12.31 -21.40 -5.54
N GLU A 95 12.67 -21.65 -6.80
CA GLU A 95 11.92 -22.52 -7.72
C GLU A 95 11.87 -23.97 -7.20
N ALA A 96 13.00 -24.48 -6.70
CA ALA A 96 13.08 -25.80 -6.08
C ALA A 96 12.21 -25.87 -4.81
N LEU A 97 12.28 -24.86 -3.92
CA LEU A 97 11.43 -24.79 -2.72
C LEU A 97 9.94 -24.79 -3.07
N MET A 98 9.51 -23.99 -4.05
CA MET A 98 8.11 -23.93 -4.46
C MET A 98 7.64 -25.26 -5.02
N THR A 99 8.49 -25.93 -5.80
CA THR A 99 8.17 -27.23 -6.42
C THR A 99 8.06 -28.34 -5.36
N THR A 100 8.99 -28.41 -4.42
CA THR A 100 8.99 -29.48 -3.40
C THR A 100 7.96 -29.25 -2.31
N SER A 101 7.66 -27.99 -1.98
CA SER A 101 6.70 -27.65 -0.91
C SER A 101 5.25 -28.06 -1.19
N VAL A 102 4.87 -28.29 -2.47
CA VAL A 102 3.56 -28.82 -2.84
C VAL A 102 3.34 -30.21 -2.27
N VAL A 103 4.40 -31.02 -2.17
CA VAL A 103 4.36 -32.39 -1.67
C VAL A 103 4.19 -32.44 -0.15
N ASP A 104 4.70 -31.43 0.56
CA ASP A 104 4.71 -31.33 2.04
C ASP A 104 3.65 -30.34 2.59
N SER A 105 2.64 -30.03 1.79
CA SER A 105 1.81 -28.80 1.91
C SER A 105 1.06 -28.59 3.23
N GLU A 106 0.81 -29.62 4.02
CA GLU A 106 0.08 -29.49 5.30
C GLU A 106 0.97 -29.12 6.49
N THR A 107 2.29 -29.32 6.41
CA THR A 107 3.18 -29.19 7.58
C THR A 107 4.24 -28.11 7.40
N PHE A 108 4.62 -27.76 6.16
CA PHE A 108 5.73 -26.85 5.91
C PHE A 108 5.28 -25.41 5.55
N LYS A 109 5.71 -24.43 6.35
CA LYS A 109 5.56 -23.00 6.08
C LYS A 109 6.91 -22.30 6.12
N LEU A 110 7.16 -21.44 5.14
CA LEU A 110 8.37 -20.63 5.09
C LEU A 110 8.31 -19.51 6.13
N LEU A 111 9.49 -19.04 6.55
CA LEU A 111 9.57 -17.80 7.32
C LEU A 111 9.07 -16.61 6.47
N PRO A 112 8.50 -15.55 7.09
CA PRO A 112 8.06 -14.36 6.36
C PRO A 112 9.16 -13.70 5.52
N SER A 113 10.40 -13.66 6.03
CA SER A 113 11.57 -13.13 5.29
C SER A 113 11.88 -13.96 4.04
N MET A 114 11.85 -15.29 4.16
CA MET A 114 12.06 -16.20 3.04
C MET A 114 10.93 -16.08 2.00
N SER A 115 9.69 -15.96 2.46
CA SER A 115 8.53 -15.74 1.58
C SER A 115 8.68 -14.45 0.76
N LEU A 116 9.16 -13.37 1.40
CA LEU A 116 9.46 -12.11 0.72
C LEU A 116 10.54 -12.28 -0.35
N GLU A 117 11.65 -12.96 -0.02
CA GLU A 117 12.74 -13.18 -0.98
C GLU A 117 12.29 -14.03 -2.17
N CYS A 118 11.50 -15.09 -1.95
CA CYS A 118 10.93 -15.88 -3.03
C CYS A 118 10.09 -15.03 -3.99
N ILE A 119 9.16 -14.22 -3.47
CA ILE A 119 8.31 -13.38 -4.32
C ILE A 119 9.13 -12.27 -5.01
N SER A 120 10.14 -11.73 -4.33
CA SER A 120 11.08 -10.74 -4.89
C SER A 120 11.83 -11.31 -6.10
N CYS A 121 12.35 -12.53 -5.98
CA CYS A 121 13.05 -13.20 -7.09
C CYS A 121 12.11 -13.50 -8.25
N ALA A 122 10.91 -14.02 -7.96
CA ALA A 122 9.91 -14.28 -9.00
C ALA A 122 9.56 -13.01 -9.80
N LEU A 123 9.34 -11.88 -9.11
CA LEU A 123 9.02 -10.62 -9.76
C LEU A 123 10.17 -10.11 -10.64
N LYS A 124 11.40 -10.19 -10.17
CA LYS A 124 12.58 -9.67 -10.89
C LYS A 124 12.91 -10.49 -12.13
N GLU A 125 12.87 -11.82 -12.04
CA GLU A 125 13.38 -12.70 -13.11
C GLU A 125 12.29 -13.21 -14.06
N SER A 126 11.05 -13.39 -13.57
CA SER A 126 9.96 -14.00 -14.36
C SER A 126 8.67 -13.17 -14.40
N GLY A 127 8.63 -12.05 -13.68
CA GLY A 127 7.51 -11.12 -13.66
C GLY A 127 6.32 -11.58 -12.81
N ILE A 128 5.21 -10.85 -12.95
CA ILE A 128 4.06 -10.93 -12.03
C ILE A 128 3.32 -12.27 -12.04
N ASN A 129 3.28 -12.97 -13.18
CA ASN A 129 2.49 -14.20 -13.29
C ASN A 129 3.08 -15.32 -12.41
N LEU A 130 4.40 -15.44 -12.36
CA LEU A 130 5.06 -16.41 -11.47
C LEU A 130 4.88 -16.02 -10.01
N ALA A 131 5.01 -14.74 -9.68
CA ALA A 131 4.77 -14.24 -8.33
C ALA A 131 3.34 -14.53 -7.85
N ILE A 132 2.33 -14.36 -8.71
CA ILE A 132 0.94 -14.74 -8.41
C ILE A 132 0.84 -16.24 -8.13
N HIS A 133 1.45 -17.06 -8.98
CA HIS A 133 1.43 -18.51 -8.80
C HIS A 133 2.05 -18.92 -7.46
N TRP A 134 3.22 -18.37 -7.11
CA TRP A 134 3.90 -18.65 -5.84
C TRP A 134 3.14 -18.11 -4.63
N LEU A 135 2.56 -16.90 -4.70
CA LEU A 135 1.74 -16.34 -3.62
C LEU A 135 0.53 -17.20 -3.24
N ASN A 136 0.02 -18.00 -4.17
CA ASN A 136 -1.10 -18.90 -3.94
C ASN A 136 -0.67 -20.25 -3.34
N GLN A 137 0.62 -20.52 -3.20
CA GLN A 137 1.13 -21.74 -2.58
C GLN A 137 0.96 -21.69 -1.06
N PRO A 138 0.59 -22.79 -0.40
CA PRO A 138 0.32 -22.83 1.04
C PRO A 138 1.56 -22.60 1.91
N CYS A 139 2.75 -22.83 1.35
CA CYS A 139 4.03 -22.64 2.04
C CYS A 139 4.43 -21.16 2.19
N ILE A 140 3.88 -20.25 1.35
CA ILE A 140 4.16 -18.82 1.41
C ILE A 140 3.37 -18.18 2.55
N VAL A 141 4.10 -17.55 3.46
CA VAL A 141 3.50 -16.80 4.57
C VAL A 141 3.30 -15.35 4.16
N SER A 142 2.03 -14.96 4.04
CA SER A 142 1.66 -13.56 3.82
C SER A 142 2.13 -12.69 4.98
N SER A 143 2.64 -11.49 4.70
CA SER A 143 3.08 -10.53 5.73
C SER A 143 2.95 -9.09 5.24
N ILE A 144 2.89 -8.13 6.17
CA ILE A 144 2.85 -6.69 5.82
C ILE A 144 4.08 -6.26 5.00
N PRO A 145 5.33 -6.65 5.34
CA PRO A 145 6.50 -6.34 4.53
C PRO A 145 6.40 -6.85 3.09
N LEU A 146 5.85 -8.06 2.89
CA LEU A 146 5.62 -8.61 1.55
C LEU A 146 4.61 -7.77 0.75
N ALA A 147 3.54 -7.28 1.40
CA ALA A 147 2.58 -6.39 0.77
C ALA A 147 3.19 -5.03 0.40
N ASN A 148 4.00 -4.43 1.29
CA ASN A 148 4.72 -3.19 1.02
C ASN A 148 5.64 -3.36 -0.20
N PHE A 149 6.40 -4.45 -0.25
CA PHE A 149 7.27 -4.77 -1.38
C PHE A 149 6.51 -4.84 -2.72
N LEU A 150 5.30 -5.43 -2.74
CA LEU A 150 4.45 -5.45 -3.94
C LEU A 150 3.99 -4.04 -4.34
N VAL A 151 3.67 -3.18 -3.37
CA VAL A 151 3.29 -1.78 -3.62
C VAL A 151 4.45 -1.00 -4.24
N ASP A 152 5.66 -1.20 -3.71
CA ASP A 152 6.89 -0.54 -4.16
C ASP A 152 7.37 -1.05 -5.53
N SER A 153 7.11 -2.33 -5.82
CA SER A 153 7.42 -2.94 -7.12
C SER A 153 6.50 -2.44 -8.25
N CYS A 154 5.43 -1.71 -7.94
CA CYS A 154 4.50 -1.18 -8.92
C CYS A 154 5.01 0.13 -9.55
N GLN A 155 5.44 0.06 -10.81
CA GLN A 155 5.94 1.20 -11.60
C GLN A 155 4.83 1.97 -12.35
N CYS A 156 3.55 1.64 -12.15
CA CYS A 156 2.46 2.32 -12.85
C CYS A 156 2.30 3.76 -12.35
N VAL A 157 2.29 4.73 -13.28
CA VAL A 157 2.16 6.17 -12.99
C VAL A 157 0.76 6.53 -12.49
N ARG A 158 -0.29 5.98 -13.14
CA ARG A 158 -1.70 6.13 -12.75
C ARG A 158 -2.38 4.78 -12.91
N ASN A 159 -3.35 4.49 -12.05
CA ASN A 159 -4.19 3.28 -12.06
C ASN A 159 -3.43 1.99 -12.40
N CYS A 160 -3.00 1.28 -11.37
CA CYS A 160 -2.19 0.07 -11.51
C CYS A 160 -2.78 -0.96 -12.50
N CYS A 161 -2.04 -1.22 -13.58
CA CYS A 161 -2.35 -2.27 -14.56
C CYS A 161 -1.54 -3.57 -14.32
N CYS A 162 -0.46 -3.53 -13.53
CA CYS A 162 0.44 -4.66 -13.30
C CYS A 162 -0.04 -5.67 -12.24
N LYS A 163 -1.24 -5.51 -11.68
CA LYS A 163 -1.84 -6.34 -10.61
C LYS A 163 -1.13 -6.32 -9.25
N CYS A 164 0.07 -5.74 -9.09
CA CYS A 164 0.78 -5.68 -7.81
C CYS A 164 -0.07 -5.04 -6.68
N GLN A 165 -0.79 -3.96 -6.97
CA GLN A 165 -1.66 -3.30 -5.99
C GLN A 165 -2.82 -4.20 -5.54
N ALA A 166 -3.37 -5.03 -6.44
CA ALA A 166 -4.46 -5.94 -6.10
C ALA A 166 -3.99 -7.10 -5.22
N LEU A 167 -2.76 -7.59 -5.44
CA LEU A 167 -2.15 -8.60 -4.58
C LEU A 167 -1.84 -8.06 -3.18
N ALA A 168 -1.25 -6.87 -3.12
CA ALA A 168 -0.99 -6.18 -1.86
C ALA A 168 -2.29 -5.92 -1.07
N GLU A 169 -3.35 -5.46 -1.75
CA GLU A 169 -4.67 -5.28 -1.16
C GLU A 169 -5.17 -6.56 -0.47
N GLY A 170 -5.08 -7.71 -1.16
CA GLY A 170 -5.51 -8.99 -0.62
C GLY A 170 -4.75 -9.39 0.65
N ILE A 171 -3.45 -9.08 0.73
CA ILE A 171 -2.64 -9.31 1.92
C ILE A 171 -3.03 -8.32 3.04
N TYR A 172 -3.11 -7.02 2.77
CA TYR A 172 -3.47 -6.02 3.78
C TYR A 172 -4.85 -6.27 4.40
N ARG A 173 -5.81 -6.78 3.61
CA ARG A 173 -7.13 -7.18 4.12
C ARG A 173 -7.03 -8.30 5.17
N LYS A 174 -6.13 -9.27 5.00
CA LYS A 174 -5.90 -10.35 5.99
C LYS A 174 -5.34 -9.83 7.31
N PHE A 175 -4.61 -8.72 7.28
CA PHE A 175 -3.97 -8.10 8.45
C PHE A 175 -4.72 -6.88 8.98
N GLU A 176 -5.94 -6.61 8.48
CA GLU A 176 -6.76 -5.46 8.89
C GLU A 176 -6.04 -4.10 8.76
N ALA A 177 -5.09 -4.01 7.83
CA ALA A 177 -4.32 -2.79 7.56
C ALA A 177 -5.17 -1.82 6.69
N HIS A 178 -6.23 -1.26 7.28
CA HIS A 178 -7.30 -0.58 6.56
C HIS A 178 -6.83 0.61 5.70
N GLN A 179 -5.89 1.41 6.21
CA GLN A 179 -5.35 2.57 5.48
C GLN A 179 -4.62 2.12 4.21
N GLN A 180 -3.84 1.05 4.29
CA GLN A 180 -3.12 0.46 3.17
C GLN A 180 -4.08 -0.19 2.17
N VAL A 181 -5.15 -0.85 2.62
CA VAL A 181 -6.22 -1.35 1.73
C VAL A 181 -6.84 -0.20 0.93
N ALA A 182 -7.17 0.91 1.58
CA ALA A 182 -7.74 2.05 0.88
C ALA A 182 -6.77 2.71 -0.10
N ASN A 183 -5.50 2.86 0.28
CA ASN A 183 -4.47 3.39 -0.63
C ASN A 183 -4.23 2.49 -1.84
N THR A 184 -4.19 1.16 -1.65
CA THR A 184 -4.05 0.21 -2.77
C THR A 184 -5.28 0.22 -3.69
N LEU A 185 -6.50 0.32 -3.14
CA LEU A 185 -7.74 0.51 -3.92
C LEU A 185 -7.73 1.82 -4.70
N ALA A 186 -7.28 2.92 -4.09
CA ALA A 186 -7.15 4.22 -4.75
C ALA A 186 -6.12 4.17 -5.89
N ARG A 187 -4.96 3.52 -5.69
CA ARG A 187 -3.95 3.29 -6.74
C ARG A 187 -4.45 2.37 -7.86
N GLN A 188 -5.48 1.55 -7.63
CA GLN A 188 -6.15 0.78 -8.68
C GLN A 188 -7.25 1.57 -9.41
N GLY A 189 -7.53 2.82 -9.03
CA GLY A 189 -8.65 3.60 -9.57
C GLY A 189 -10.03 3.19 -9.07
N LYS A 190 -10.11 2.32 -8.05
CA LYS A 190 -11.36 1.78 -7.49
C LYS A 190 -11.94 2.69 -6.40
N TYR A 191 -12.17 3.96 -6.73
CA TYR A 191 -12.58 5.00 -5.77
C TYR A 191 -13.94 4.71 -5.09
N ARG A 192 -14.88 4.09 -5.80
CA ARG A 192 -16.15 3.63 -5.21
C ARG A 192 -15.91 2.66 -4.06
N ALA A 193 -14.99 1.71 -4.26
CA ALA A 193 -14.66 0.70 -3.29
C ALA A 193 -13.92 1.28 -2.08
N VAL A 194 -13.11 2.34 -2.27
CA VAL A 194 -12.47 3.06 -1.14
C VAL A 194 -13.52 3.63 -0.19
N ILE A 195 -14.53 4.31 -0.74
CA ILE A 195 -15.60 4.93 0.06
C ILE A 195 -16.43 3.85 0.76
N GLU A 196 -16.81 2.78 0.05
CA GLU A 196 -17.58 1.70 0.64
C GLU A 196 -16.81 0.97 1.73
N TYR A 197 -15.54 0.63 1.48
CA TYR A 197 -14.67 -0.04 2.45
C TYR A 197 -14.48 0.79 3.72
N GLY A 198 -14.29 2.10 3.59
CA GLY A 198 -14.19 3.02 4.73
C GLY A 198 -15.45 3.05 5.60
N ARG A 199 -16.62 2.88 4.99
CA ARG A 199 -17.92 2.81 5.70
C ARG A 199 -18.14 1.48 6.40
N THR A 200 -17.89 0.37 5.72
CA THR A 200 -18.30 -0.96 6.19
C THR A 200 -17.26 -1.65 7.07
N ASN A 201 -15.98 -1.46 6.77
CA ASN A 201 -14.90 -2.26 7.35
C ASN A 201 -13.85 -1.43 8.08
N GLY A 202 -13.53 -0.22 7.58
CA GLY A 202 -12.38 0.55 8.06
C GLY A 202 -12.65 1.50 9.23
N GLY A 203 -13.91 1.78 9.57
CA GLY A 203 -14.25 2.78 10.59
C GLY A 203 -13.66 4.17 10.28
N PHE A 204 -13.56 4.51 8.99
CA PHE A 204 -12.81 5.68 8.54
C PHE A 204 -13.42 6.99 9.05
N LYS A 205 -12.54 7.87 9.50
CA LYS A 205 -12.84 9.26 9.81
C LYS A 205 -12.55 10.13 8.59
N ILE A 206 -13.01 11.37 8.67
CA ILE A 206 -12.74 12.41 7.66
C ILE A 206 -11.23 12.52 7.37
N ALA A 207 -10.38 12.39 8.39
CA ALA A 207 -8.92 12.47 8.24
C ALA A 207 -8.35 11.38 7.32
N ASP A 208 -8.92 10.17 7.34
CA ASP A 208 -8.44 9.05 6.53
C ASP A 208 -8.72 9.30 5.04
N TYR A 209 -9.93 9.76 4.72
CA TYR A 209 -10.30 10.16 3.36
C TYR A 209 -9.43 11.32 2.85
N LYS A 210 -9.06 12.27 3.72
CA LYS A 210 -8.14 13.37 3.37
C LYS A 210 -6.75 12.84 3.04
N ALA A 211 -6.19 11.99 3.90
CA ALA A 211 -4.87 11.40 3.69
C ALA A 211 -4.77 10.61 2.38
N ILE A 212 -5.84 9.91 1.98
CA ILE A 212 -5.90 9.19 0.70
C ILE A 212 -5.91 10.16 -0.48
N LEU A 213 -6.67 11.27 -0.39
CA LEU A 213 -6.71 12.29 -1.44
C LEU A 213 -5.38 13.04 -1.54
N GLU A 214 -4.71 13.29 -0.42
CA GLU A 214 -3.37 13.87 -0.36
C GLU A 214 -2.34 12.97 -1.04
N SER A 215 -2.42 11.65 -0.80
CA SER A 215 -1.49 10.67 -1.37
C SER A 215 -1.76 10.38 -2.86
N ASN A 216 -3.01 10.44 -3.30
CA ASN A 216 -3.42 10.11 -4.66
C ASN A 216 -4.44 11.14 -5.19
N PRO A 217 -4.01 12.38 -5.50
CA PRO A 217 -4.90 13.43 -5.95
C PRO A 217 -5.47 13.10 -7.34
N THR A 218 -6.76 12.81 -7.40
CA THR A 218 -7.47 12.57 -8.67
C THR A 218 -8.83 13.24 -8.67
N ILE A 219 -9.23 13.71 -9.85
CA ILE A 219 -10.50 14.39 -10.07
C ILE A 219 -11.68 13.47 -9.71
N PHE A 220 -11.60 12.21 -10.14
CA PHE A 220 -12.64 11.22 -9.88
C PHE A 220 -12.85 10.98 -8.38
N TYR A 221 -11.77 10.84 -7.61
CA TYR A 221 -11.89 10.64 -6.16
C TYR A 221 -12.45 11.89 -5.46
N ALA A 222 -11.97 13.07 -5.82
CA ALA A 222 -12.48 14.34 -5.30
C ALA A 222 -14.00 14.50 -5.53
N ILE A 223 -14.48 14.24 -6.75
CA ILE A 223 -15.91 14.31 -7.08
C ILE A 223 -16.70 13.27 -6.30
N MET A 224 -16.18 12.05 -6.18
CA MET A 224 -16.86 10.99 -5.43
C MET A 224 -16.98 11.31 -3.94
N LEU A 225 -15.94 11.91 -3.33
CA LEU A 225 -15.98 12.39 -1.95
C LEU A 225 -17.03 13.49 -1.77
N LEU A 226 -17.07 14.45 -2.70
CA LEU A 226 -18.02 15.56 -2.68
C LEU A 226 -19.47 15.05 -2.84
N GLN A 227 -19.74 14.18 -3.81
CA GLN A 227 -21.05 13.55 -3.99
C GLN A 227 -21.46 12.76 -2.74
N SER A 228 -20.52 12.03 -2.14
CA SER A 228 -20.79 11.26 -0.91
C SER A 228 -21.13 12.17 0.27
N ASN A 229 -20.55 13.36 0.36
CA ASN A 229 -20.90 14.36 1.36
C ASN A 229 -22.36 14.83 1.16
N LEU A 230 -22.70 15.27 -0.05
CA LEU A 230 -24.03 15.79 -0.41
C LEU A 230 -25.15 14.76 -0.22
N ASN A 231 -24.85 13.47 -0.41
CA ASN A 231 -25.85 12.40 -0.35
C ASN A 231 -26.21 11.96 1.07
N SER A 232 -25.43 12.36 2.07
CA SER A 232 -25.47 11.76 3.40
C SER A 232 -26.34 12.57 4.37
N ARG A 233 -27.32 11.92 5.04
CA ARG A 233 -28.05 12.51 6.19
C ARG A 233 -27.18 12.60 7.45
N ARG A 234 -26.07 11.86 7.49
CA ARG A 234 -24.99 11.90 8.47
C ARG A 234 -23.69 12.01 7.68
N THR A 235 -22.91 13.07 7.91
CA THR A 235 -21.61 13.36 7.28
C THR A 235 -20.61 12.21 7.46
N GLU A 236 -20.68 11.17 6.63
CA GLU A 236 -19.88 9.95 6.82
C GLU A 236 -18.54 10.00 6.07
N CYS A 237 -18.44 10.68 4.92
CA CYS A 237 -17.14 11.10 4.36
C CYS A 237 -16.75 12.52 4.80
N GLY A 238 -17.74 13.41 4.99
CA GLY A 238 -17.59 14.72 5.64
C GLY A 238 -16.63 15.74 5.02
N ILE A 239 -16.00 15.46 3.87
CA ILE A 239 -15.10 16.41 3.20
C ILE A 239 -15.92 17.39 2.37
N SER A 240 -15.83 18.69 2.69
CA SER A 240 -16.49 19.77 1.94
C SER A 240 -15.75 20.10 0.65
N PHE A 241 -16.42 20.82 -0.25
CA PHE A 241 -15.82 21.36 -1.47
C PHE A 241 -14.58 22.23 -1.18
N CYS A 242 -14.68 23.15 -0.22
CA CYS A 242 -13.57 24.04 0.16
C CYS A 242 -12.38 23.27 0.73
N CYS A 243 -12.63 22.19 1.48
CA CYS A 243 -11.56 21.33 1.97
C CYS A 243 -10.87 20.57 0.83
N ILE A 244 -11.61 20.09 -0.18
CA ILE A 244 -11.04 19.46 -1.38
C ILE A 244 -10.15 20.45 -2.12
N ILE A 245 -10.63 21.69 -2.33
CA ILE A 245 -9.82 22.75 -2.96
C ILE A 245 -8.52 22.96 -2.20
N ASN A 246 -8.58 23.10 -0.88
CA ASN A 246 -7.38 23.32 -0.07
C ASN A 246 -6.37 22.16 -0.21
N ILE A 247 -6.84 20.91 -0.25
CA ILE A 247 -5.99 19.73 -0.42
C ILE A 247 -5.36 19.73 -1.82
N LEU A 248 -6.16 19.94 -2.87
CA LEU A 248 -5.66 19.94 -4.24
C LEU A 248 -4.73 21.12 -4.52
N LEU A 249 -5.00 22.29 -3.96
CA LEU A 249 -4.13 23.46 -4.06
C LEU A 249 -2.73 23.21 -3.50
N THR A 250 -2.62 22.36 -2.46
CA THR A 250 -1.34 22.05 -1.81
C THR A 250 -0.59 20.92 -2.55
N ASN A 251 -1.31 19.96 -3.13
CA ASN A 251 -0.71 18.73 -3.64
C ASN A 251 -0.61 18.67 -5.18
N ASN A 252 -1.59 19.20 -5.91
CA ASN A 252 -1.63 19.12 -7.38
C ASN A 252 -2.56 20.18 -7.99
N GLU A 253 -1.98 21.28 -8.47
CA GLU A 253 -2.71 22.40 -9.08
C GLU A 253 -3.39 22.03 -10.40
N GLU A 254 -2.82 21.11 -11.21
CA GLU A 254 -3.45 20.65 -12.47
C GLU A 254 -4.76 19.90 -12.19
N VAL A 255 -4.76 19.03 -11.17
CA VAL A 255 -5.96 18.30 -10.74
C VAL A 255 -6.98 19.25 -10.14
N LEU A 256 -6.55 20.30 -9.42
CA LEU A 256 -7.45 21.35 -8.94
C LEU A 256 -8.19 22.06 -10.08
N ILE A 257 -7.46 22.52 -11.10
CA ILE A 257 -8.06 23.22 -12.25
C ILE A 257 -9.05 22.30 -12.97
N SER A 258 -8.63 21.07 -13.27
CA SER A 258 -9.49 20.09 -13.94
C SER A 258 -10.73 19.75 -13.11
N PHE A 259 -10.61 19.72 -11.78
CA PHE A 259 -11.73 19.51 -10.86
C PHE A 259 -12.73 20.67 -10.89
N LEU A 260 -12.25 21.91 -10.84
CA LEU A 260 -13.09 23.11 -10.92
C LEU A 260 -13.81 23.20 -12.27
N GLU A 261 -13.12 22.93 -13.37
CA GLU A 261 -13.71 22.88 -14.71
C GLU A 261 -14.83 21.84 -14.81
N GLN A 262 -14.61 20.65 -14.26
CA GLN A 262 -15.62 19.60 -14.28
C GLN A 262 -16.86 20.04 -13.50
N ILE A 263 -16.70 20.68 -12.34
CA ILE A 263 -17.83 21.17 -11.55
C ILE A 263 -18.54 22.33 -12.25
N ALA A 264 -17.82 23.28 -12.84
CA ALA A 264 -18.43 24.37 -13.60
C ALA A 264 -19.26 23.84 -14.79
N SER A 265 -18.73 22.84 -15.50
CA SER A 265 -19.36 22.28 -16.69
C SER A 265 -20.57 21.39 -16.37
N THR A 266 -20.39 20.42 -15.48
CA THR A 266 -21.43 19.39 -15.23
C THR A 266 -22.24 19.66 -13.98
N GLY A 267 -21.76 20.51 -13.07
CA GLY A 267 -22.24 20.58 -11.69
C GLY A 267 -21.99 19.29 -10.91
N VAL A 268 -22.44 19.29 -9.66
CA VAL A 268 -22.43 18.09 -8.81
C VAL A 268 -23.85 17.83 -8.34
N TYR A 269 -24.27 16.56 -8.42
CA TYR A 269 -25.62 16.15 -8.08
C TYR A 269 -25.65 15.44 -6.73
N ASP A 270 -26.65 15.78 -5.92
CA ASP A 270 -26.99 15.01 -4.73
C ASP A 270 -27.89 13.80 -5.05
N SER A 271 -28.30 13.06 -4.02
CA SER A 271 -29.09 11.84 -4.12
C SER A 271 -30.52 12.11 -4.61
N LYS A 272 -30.96 13.37 -4.51
CA LYS A 272 -32.25 13.86 -5.03
C LYS A 272 -32.12 14.46 -6.43
N ARG A 273 -30.94 14.36 -7.06
CA ARG A 273 -30.59 14.94 -8.37
C ARG A 273 -30.66 16.46 -8.40
N ILE A 274 -30.50 17.13 -7.26
CA ILE A 274 -30.35 18.58 -7.21
C ILE A 274 -28.92 18.91 -7.65
N LYS A 275 -28.80 19.79 -8.65
CA LYS A 275 -27.51 20.28 -9.14
C LYS A 275 -27.01 21.38 -8.22
N HIS A 276 -25.78 21.24 -7.73
CA HIS A 276 -25.05 22.24 -6.95
C HIS A 276 -23.97 22.88 -7.84
N SER A 277 -23.97 24.21 -7.90
CA SER A 277 -22.96 25.03 -8.56
C SER A 277 -21.73 25.27 -7.67
N ILE A 278 -20.66 25.86 -8.21
CA ILE A 278 -19.49 26.26 -7.40
C ILE A 278 -19.93 27.26 -6.33
N SER A 279 -20.77 28.22 -6.72
CA SER A 279 -21.33 29.21 -5.80
C SER A 279 -22.04 28.57 -4.59
N ASP A 280 -22.94 27.61 -4.83
CA ASP A 280 -23.68 26.90 -3.77
C ASP A 280 -22.75 26.18 -2.78
N LEU A 281 -21.66 25.61 -3.31
CA LEU A 281 -20.69 24.84 -2.53
C LEU A 281 -19.78 25.73 -1.69
N ILE A 282 -19.45 26.94 -2.17
CA ILE A 282 -18.64 27.93 -1.42
C ILE A 282 -19.43 28.52 -0.25
N PHE A 283 -20.75 28.68 -0.37
CA PHE A 283 -21.58 29.13 0.76
C PHE A 283 -21.58 28.14 1.93
N GLN A 284 -21.21 26.89 1.70
CA GLN A 284 -21.12 25.84 2.74
C GLN A 284 -19.71 25.75 3.38
N GLU A 285 -18.80 26.68 3.08
CA GLU A 285 -17.45 26.71 3.66
C GLU A 285 -17.50 26.75 5.20
N LYS A 286 -16.72 25.89 5.84
CA LYS A 286 -16.57 25.83 7.30
C LYS A 286 -15.19 26.30 7.71
N SER A 287 -15.05 26.81 8.94
CA SER A 287 -13.74 27.18 9.50
C SER A 287 -12.75 25.99 9.53
N SER A 288 -13.25 24.76 9.62
CA SER A 288 -12.46 23.52 9.54
C SER A 288 -11.78 23.28 8.19
N ASP A 289 -12.20 23.99 7.14
CA ASP A 289 -11.73 23.78 5.76
C ASP A 289 -10.40 24.49 5.47
N LYS A 290 -9.97 25.38 6.39
CA LYS A 290 -8.68 26.09 6.36
C LYS A 290 -8.45 26.90 5.07
N MET A 291 -9.53 27.39 4.46
CA MET A 291 -9.48 28.31 3.34
C MET A 291 -9.36 29.75 3.85
N THR A 292 -8.32 30.45 3.42
CA THR A 292 -8.07 31.87 3.72
C THR A 292 -8.31 32.72 2.48
N THR A 293 -8.44 34.03 2.65
CA THR A 293 -8.55 34.99 1.54
C THR A 293 -7.36 34.88 0.57
N GLU A 294 -6.15 34.66 1.09
CA GLU A 294 -4.94 34.45 0.29
C GLU A 294 -4.99 33.16 -0.53
N LYS A 295 -5.48 32.06 0.05
CA LYS A 295 -5.63 30.79 -0.68
C LYS A 295 -6.68 30.92 -1.78
N TRP A 296 -7.80 31.58 -1.51
CA TRP A 296 -8.80 31.88 -2.53
C TRP A 296 -8.23 32.75 -3.65
N LYS A 297 -7.42 33.75 -3.31
CA LYS A 297 -6.70 34.56 -4.30
C LYS A 297 -5.80 33.69 -5.18
N ARG A 298 -5.00 32.80 -4.59
CA ARG A 298 -4.18 31.85 -5.35
C ARG A 298 -5.01 30.95 -6.28
N VAL A 299 -6.16 30.45 -5.82
CA VAL A 299 -7.07 29.66 -6.67
C VAL A 299 -7.55 30.48 -7.87
N MET A 300 -7.94 31.74 -7.66
CA MET A 300 -8.37 32.64 -8.74
C MET A 300 -7.22 32.93 -9.72
N ASP A 301 -6.02 33.20 -9.21
CA ASP A 301 -4.83 33.46 -10.03
C ASP A 301 -4.47 32.23 -10.90
N LEU A 302 -4.57 31.02 -10.34
CA LEU A 302 -4.39 29.77 -11.08
C LEU A 302 -5.44 29.58 -12.17
N CYS A 303 -6.72 29.86 -11.88
CA CYS A 303 -7.78 29.80 -12.88
C CYS A 303 -7.54 30.79 -14.03
N CYS A 304 -7.18 32.05 -13.72
CA CYS A 304 -6.86 33.05 -14.74
C CYS A 304 -5.64 32.64 -15.59
N SER A 305 -4.61 32.07 -14.96
CA SER A 305 -3.39 31.63 -15.66
C SER A 305 -3.62 30.43 -16.59
N ASN A 306 -4.71 29.69 -16.42
CA ASN A 306 -5.09 28.54 -17.24
C ASN A 306 -6.28 28.84 -18.19
N ASP A 307 -6.51 30.12 -18.52
CA ASP A 307 -7.62 30.57 -19.38
C ASP A 307 -9.01 30.14 -18.89
N ARG A 308 -9.20 30.12 -17.56
CA ARG A 308 -10.48 29.83 -16.88
C ARG A 308 -10.97 31.02 -16.06
N SER A 309 -10.88 32.21 -16.64
CA SER A 309 -11.28 33.47 -16.00
C SER A 309 -12.75 33.51 -15.58
N GLU A 310 -13.64 32.79 -16.28
CA GLU A 310 -15.06 32.69 -15.91
C GLU A 310 -15.25 32.03 -14.54
N ILE A 311 -14.51 30.95 -14.26
CA ILE A 311 -14.53 30.26 -12.96
C ILE A 311 -13.97 31.17 -11.87
N ALA A 312 -12.88 31.89 -12.16
CA ALA A 312 -12.31 32.85 -11.22
C ALA A 312 -13.30 33.96 -10.86
N MET A 313 -14.04 34.47 -11.85
CA MET A 313 -15.07 35.48 -11.65
C MET A 313 -16.26 34.97 -10.84
N GLU A 314 -16.72 33.73 -11.09
CA GLU A 314 -17.77 33.10 -10.28
C GLU A 314 -17.34 33.01 -8.81
N ILE A 315 -16.13 32.51 -8.54
CA ILE A 315 -15.55 32.40 -7.20
C ILE A 315 -15.48 33.79 -6.54
N LEU A 316 -14.92 34.78 -7.23
CA LEU A 316 -14.78 36.14 -6.71
C LEU A 316 -16.13 36.75 -6.32
N SER A 317 -17.12 36.67 -7.23
CA SER A 317 -18.45 37.21 -6.97
C SER A 317 -19.10 36.55 -5.76
N THR A 318 -18.96 35.23 -5.61
CA THR A 318 -19.52 34.48 -4.49
C THR A 318 -18.88 34.90 -3.17
N LEU A 319 -17.56 35.05 -3.15
CA LEU A 319 -16.82 35.47 -1.95
C LEU A 319 -17.21 36.89 -1.51
N LEU A 320 -17.39 37.82 -2.45
CA LEU A 320 -17.82 39.19 -2.18
C LEU A 320 -19.25 39.23 -1.61
N VAL A 321 -20.18 38.49 -2.22
CA VAL A 321 -21.57 38.39 -1.71
C VAL A 321 -21.57 37.82 -0.30
N ARG A 322 -20.80 36.76 -0.04
CA ARG A 322 -20.70 36.16 1.29
C ARG A 322 -20.12 37.14 2.32
N GLN A 323 -19.08 37.91 1.96
CA GLN A 323 -18.51 38.92 2.84
C GLN A 323 -19.53 40.03 3.17
N ALA A 324 -20.28 40.50 2.17
CA ALA A 324 -21.33 41.50 2.37
C ALA A 324 -22.45 40.99 3.30
N LEU A 325 -22.90 39.74 3.10
CA LEU A 325 -23.91 39.10 3.95
C LEU A 325 -23.43 38.96 5.40
N ASN A 326 -22.18 38.53 5.60
CA ASN A 326 -21.60 38.44 6.95
C ASN A 326 -21.52 39.81 7.64
N HIS A 327 -21.12 40.85 6.91
CA HIS A 327 -21.07 42.22 7.45
C HIS A 327 -22.47 42.75 7.82
N ALA A 328 -23.47 42.52 6.97
CA ALA A 328 -24.86 42.90 7.24
C ALA A 328 -25.47 42.12 8.43
N SER A 329 -25.12 40.84 8.58
CA SER A 329 -25.54 40.03 9.74
C SER A 329 -24.94 40.57 11.03
N ILE A 330 -23.67 40.97 11.02
CA ILE A 330 -23.00 41.55 12.19
C ILE A 330 -23.61 42.91 12.56
N SER A 331 -23.83 43.80 11.58
CA SER A 331 -24.46 45.10 11.84
C SER A 331 -25.85 44.95 12.44
N SER A 332 -26.68 44.05 11.87
CA SER A 332 -28.01 43.78 12.40
C SER A 332 -27.99 43.21 13.82
N SER A 333 -26.96 42.45 14.20
CA SER A 333 -26.84 41.89 15.55
C SER A 333 -26.38 42.92 16.58
N MET A 334 -25.62 43.95 16.16
CA MET A 334 -25.21 45.06 17.03
C MET A 334 -26.35 46.06 17.29
N ASP A 335 -27.24 46.24 16.32
CA ASP A 335 -28.43 47.11 16.44
C ASP A 335 -29.47 46.55 17.43
N TYR A 336 -29.45 45.25 17.76
CA TYR A 336 -30.31 44.63 18.78
C TYR A 336 -29.73 44.68 20.21
N ILE A 337 -28.46 45.05 20.37
CA ILE A 337 -27.75 45.10 21.68
C ILE A 337 -27.65 46.56 22.21
N SER A 338 -28.07 47.54 21.42
CA SER A 338 -28.09 48.97 21.78
C SER A 338 -29.47 49.43 22.27
#